data_AF-A0A445CIZ7-F1
#
_entry.id   AF-A0A445CIZ7-F1
#
_cell.length_a   1.000
_cell.length_b   1.000
_cell.length_c   1.000
_cell.angle_alpha   90.00
_cell.angle_beta   90.00
_cell.angle_gamma   90.00
#
_symmetry.space_group_name_H-M   'P 1'
#
loop_
_entity.id
_entity.type
_entity.pdbx_description
1 polymer ?
#
loop_
_entity_poly.entity_id
_entity_poly.type
_entity_poly.pdbx_seq_one_letter_code
_entity_poly.pdbx_strand_id
1 'polypeptide(L)'
;MSTGTDSAKHASLDDINSNSFDPDHYMNLMVHKSNLEGLLQRHVKLATEIKNLDTDLQMLVYDNYNKFISATDTIKRMKSNIFGMETNMEQHLEKIMSVQSRSDSVNTSLFDKREHIEKLHPTCNLLRKVQFIYDLPNRLNKCIKSEAYADAVRFYTGAMPILMAYGDSSFQDCKLASEKAMVTIVKNLHVLFLHLCQAFGLGPIKQNKPGAILDVFIYFVTLVT
;
A
#
# COMPACT_ATOMS: atom_id res chain seq x y z
N MET A 1 50.47 33.13 -2.48
CA MET A 1 51.58 32.35 -3.06
C MET A 1 51.50 32.54 -4.56
N SER A 2 52.51 33.21 -5.12
CA SER A 2 53.01 33.26 -6.51
C SER A 2 52.04 33.00 -7.68
N THR A 3 52.02 33.73 -8.79
CA THR A 3 52.88 34.78 -9.36
C THR A 3 52.12 35.25 -10.60
N GLY A 4 51.61 36.48 -10.61
CA GLY A 4 51.18 37.14 -11.83
C GLY A 4 52.36 37.96 -12.34
N THR A 5 53.13 37.40 -13.28
CA THR A 5 54.07 38.15 -14.10
C THR A 5 53.29 39.09 -15.01
N ASP A 6 52.86 40.23 -14.46
CA ASP A 6 52.43 41.36 -15.28
C ASP A 6 53.71 42.01 -15.80
N SER A 7 54.03 41.67 -17.05
CA SER A 7 54.99 42.38 -17.86
C SER A 7 54.71 43.88 -17.71
N ALA A 8 55.59 44.58 -17.00
CA ALA A 8 55.65 46.02 -16.97
C ALA A 8 55.99 46.49 -18.40
N LYS A 9 54.97 46.52 -19.27
CA LYS A 9 54.96 47.46 -20.39
C LYS A 9 55.16 48.81 -19.72
N HIS A 10 56.33 49.41 -19.90
CA HIS A 10 56.57 50.81 -19.61
C HIS A 10 55.33 51.58 -20.06
N ALA A 11 54.51 52.02 -19.09
CA ALA A 11 53.39 52.88 -19.39
C ALA A 11 54.02 54.13 -19.99
N SER A 12 53.89 54.28 -21.31
CA SER A 12 54.35 55.48 -21.98
C SER A 12 53.64 56.64 -21.28
N LEU A 13 54.39 57.69 -20.94
CA LEU A 13 53.86 58.92 -20.35
C LEU A 13 52.83 59.61 -21.25
N ASP A 14 52.58 59.04 -22.44
CA ASP A 14 51.66 59.54 -23.46
C ASP A 14 50.35 58.73 -23.54
N ASP A 15 50.18 57.67 -22.73
CA ASP A 15 48.92 56.90 -22.64
C ASP A 15 47.94 57.55 -21.66
N ILE A 16 46.84 58.08 -22.19
CA ILE A 16 45.77 58.74 -21.43
C ILE A 16 45.08 57.79 -20.43
N ASN A 17 45.11 56.47 -20.66
CA ASN A 17 44.47 55.49 -19.77
C ASN A 17 45.42 55.00 -18.67
N SER A 18 46.67 55.45 -18.66
CA SER A 18 47.65 55.08 -17.66
C SER A 18 47.35 55.77 -16.32
N ASN A 19 47.57 55.05 -15.23
CA ASN A 19 47.53 55.58 -13.87
C ASN A 19 48.65 56.59 -13.57
N SER A 20 49.64 56.71 -14.46
CA SER A 20 50.75 57.68 -14.39
C SER A 20 50.69 58.72 -15.51
N PHE A 21 49.51 59.00 -16.06
CA PHE A 21 49.31 59.99 -17.11
C PHE A 21 49.69 61.41 -16.64
N ASP A 22 50.56 62.07 -17.40
CA ASP A 22 50.94 63.48 -17.19
C ASP A 22 50.34 64.35 -18.32
N PRO A 23 49.31 65.18 -18.04
CA PRO A 23 48.66 66.02 -19.03
C PRO A 23 49.62 67.04 -19.69
N ASP A 24 50.57 67.57 -18.93
CA ASP A 24 51.47 68.63 -19.39
C ASP A 24 52.54 68.05 -20.34
N HIS A 25 53.07 66.87 -20.02
CA HIS A 25 53.96 66.12 -20.91
C HIS A 25 53.24 65.68 -22.19
N TYR A 26 52.03 65.12 -22.06
CA TYR A 26 51.22 64.69 -23.20
C TYR A 26 50.91 65.85 -24.15
N MET A 27 50.52 67.02 -23.63
CA MET A 27 50.21 68.17 -24.46
C MET A 27 51.44 68.79 -25.13
N ASN A 28 52.58 68.87 -24.45
CA ASN A 28 53.82 69.30 -25.08
C ASN A 28 54.20 68.38 -26.25
N LEU A 29 54.11 67.06 -26.05
CA LEU A 29 54.40 66.10 -27.11
C LEU A 29 53.43 66.20 -28.28
N MET A 30 52.13 66.38 -28.00
CA MET A 30 51.08 66.55 -29.01
C MET A 30 51.29 67.80 -29.87
N VAL A 31 51.61 68.95 -29.27
CA VAL A 31 51.87 70.20 -29.98
C VAL A 31 53.11 70.11 -30.87
N HIS A 32 54.15 69.39 -30.42
CA HIS A 32 55.37 69.19 -31.21
C HIS A 32 55.22 68.14 -32.33
N LYS A 33 54.35 67.13 -32.17
CA LYS A 33 54.17 66.05 -33.16
C LYS A 33 53.03 66.27 -34.16
N SER A 34 52.07 67.14 -33.86
CA SER A 34 50.82 67.29 -34.64
C SER A 34 50.70 68.69 -35.21
N ASN A 35 50.11 68.80 -36.40
CA ASN A 35 49.69 70.11 -36.92
C ASN A 35 48.32 70.51 -36.34
N LEU A 36 47.88 71.75 -36.59
CA LEU A 36 46.64 72.30 -36.05
C LEU A 36 45.40 71.46 -36.40
N GLU A 37 45.34 70.93 -37.62
CA GLU A 37 44.23 70.07 -38.07
C GLU A 37 44.18 68.76 -37.28
N GLY A 38 45.33 68.12 -37.05
CA GLY A 38 45.43 66.92 -36.22
C GLY A 38 45.04 67.18 -34.76
N LEU A 39 45.40 68.35 -34.22
CA LEU A 39 45.00 68.76 -32.88
C LEU A 39 43.49 68.99 -32.78
N LEU A 40 42.88 69.63 -33.78
CA LEU A 40 41.44 69.84 -33.86
C LEU A 40 40.68 68.51 -33.97
N GLN A 41 41.14 67.60 -34.82
CA GLN A 41 40.56 66.28 -34.96
C GLN A 41 40.65 65.48 -33.66
N ARG A 42 41.78 65.57 -32.93
CA ARG A 42 41.92 64.93 -31.62
C ARG A 42 40.97 65.52 -30.58
N HIS A 43 40.77 66.83 -30.56
CA HIS A 43 39.78 67.48 -29.71
C HIS A 43 38.36 66.97 -29.99
N VAL A 44 37.95 66.92 -31.26
CA VAL A 44 36.62 66.41 -31.64
C VAL A 44 36.45 64.94 -31.23
N LYS A 45 37.49 64.12 -31.42
CA LYS A 45 37.49 62.72 -30.99
C LYS A 45 37.35 62.60 -29.47
N LEU A 46 38.11 63.38 -28.70
CA LEU A 46 38.02 63.39 -27.23
C LEU A 46 36.64 63.83 -26.75
N ALA A 47 36.06 64.87 -27.34
CA ALA A 47 34.70 65.32 -27.00
C ALA A 47 33.66 64.21 -27.25
N THR A 48 33.84 63.43 -28.32
CA THR A 48 32.97 62.28 -28.63
C THR A 48 33.20 61.13 -27.64
N GLU A 49 34.45 60.81 -27.30
CA GLU A 49 34.81 59.79 -26.30
C GLU A 49 34.22 60.12 -24.93
N ILE A 50 34.30 61.38 -24.49
CA ILE A 50 33.70 61.85 -23.23
C ILE A 50 32.18 61.60 -23.21
N LYS A 51 31.48 61.96 -24.30
CA LYS A 51 30.03 61.78 -24.39
C LYS A 51 29.63 60.30 -24.38
N ASN A 52 30.38 59.46 -25.08
CA ASN A 52 30.13 58.02 -25.10
C ASN A 52 30.34 57.40 -23.72
N LEU A 53 31.43 57.75 -23.03
CA LEU A 53 31.71 57.27 -21.67
C LEU A 53 30.63 57.69 -20.67
N ASP A 54 30.10 58.91 -20.78
CA ASP A 54 28.97 59.35 -19.94
C ASP A 54 27.70 58.52 -20.20
N THR A 55 27.42 58.23 -21.48
CA THR A 55 26.28 57.38 -21.86
C THR A 55 26.45 55.95 -21.34
N ASP A 56 27.65 55.38 -21.47
CA ASP A 56 27.98 54.05 -20.99
C ASP A 56 27.88 53.96 -19.45
N LEU A 57 28.34 54.98 -18.74
CA LEU A 57 28.20 55.08 -17.30
C LEU A 57 26.72 55.09 -16.88
N GLN A 58 25.89 55.89 -17.54
CA GLN A 58 24.46 55.94 -17.27
C GLN A 58 23.77 54.59 -17.52
N MET A 59 24.11 53.93 -18.63
CA MET A 59 23.60 52.60 -18.96
C MET A 59 24.01 51.56 -17.91
N LEU A 60 25.27 51.58 -17.46
CA LEU A 60 25.77 50.67 -16.43
C LEU A 60 25.04 50.88 -15.10
N VAL A 61 24.78 52.13 -14.72
CA VAL A 61 24.02 52.47 -13.51
C VAL A 61 22.59 51.93 -13.62
N TYR A 62 21.93 52.16 -14.74
CA TYR A 62 20.57 51.67 -15.00
C TYR A 62 20.49 50.13 -14.91
N ASP A 63 21.41 49.43 -15.57
CA ASP A 63 21.47 47.97 -15.55
C ASP A 63 21.70 47.43 -14.13
N ASN A 64 22.58 48.07 -13.36
CA ASN A 64 22.84 47.66 -11.97
C ASN A 64 21.63 47.91 -11.06
N TYR A 65 20.95 49.05 -11.19
CA TYR A 65 19.74 49.32 -10.41
C TYR A 65 18.62 48.34 -10.76
N ASN A 66 18.41 48.04 -12.03
CA ASN A 66 17.41 47.05 -12.44
C ASN A 66 17.71 45.65 -11.89
N LYS A 67 18.99 45.24 -11.89
CA LYS A 67 19.41 43.96 -11.26
C LYS A 67 19.13 43.97 -9.75
N PHE A 68 19.43 45.08 -9.07
CA PHE A 68 19.16 45.23 -7.64
C PHE A 68 17.66 45.17 -7.31
N ILE A 69 16.83 45.84 -8.09
CA ILE A 69 15.37 45.82 -7.95
C ILE A 69 14.86 44.39 -8.16
N SER A 70 15.30 43.73 -9.24
CA SER A 70 14.91 42.35 -9.57
C SER A 70 15.32 41.35 -8.48
N ALA A 71 16.53 41.50 -7.92
CA ALA A 71 17.00 40.70 -6.80
C ALA A 71 16.13 40.92 -5.56
N THR A 72 15.82 42.18 -5.25
CA THR A 72 14.96 42.56 -4.12
C THR A 72 13.55 41.99 -4.25
N ASP A 73 12.95 42.04 -5.43
CA ASP A 73 11.63 41.48 -5.69
C ASP A 73 11.62 39.96 -5.62
N THR A 74 12.71 39.31 -6.04
CA THR A 74 12.89 37.87 -5.87
C THR A 74 12.95 37.49 -4.38
N ILE A 75 13.68 38.25 -3.56
CA ILE A 75 13.73 38.04 -2.11
C ILE A 75 12.34 38.22 -1.48
N LYS A 76 11.57 39.24 -1.89
CA LYS A 76 10.19 39.44 -1.42
C LYS A 76 9.27 38.26 -1.76
N ARG A 77 9.34 37.74 -2.99
CA ARG A 77 8.61 36.53 -3.40
C ARG A 77 9.00 35.32 -2.57
N MET A 78 10.31 35.09 -2.41
CA MET A 78 10.82 33.98 -1.60
C MET A 78 10.29 34.05 -0.17
N LYS A 79 10.33 35.24 0.44
CA LYS A 79 9.77 35.50 1.76
C LYS A 79 8.28 35.12 1.84
N SER A 80 7.45 35.63 0.93
CA SER A 80 6.02 35.34 0.90
C SER A 80 5.72 33.84 0.75
N ASN A 81 6.48 33.13 -0.10
CA ASN A 81 6.29 31.71 -0.32
C ASN A 81 6.66 30.89 0.92
N ILE A 82 7.75 31.24 1.61
CA ILE A 82 8.19 30.55 2.84
C ILE A 82 7.13 30.71 3.93
N PHE A 83 6.61 31.93 4.14
CA PHE A 83 5.53 32.14 5.12
C PHE A 83 4.25 31.37 4.76
N GLY A 84 3.87 31.33 3.49
CA GLY A 84 2.74 30.50 3.06
C GLY A 84 2.96 29.00 3.27
N MET A 85 4.21 28.52 3.13
CA MET A 85 4.56 27.13 3.34
C MET A 85 4.50 26.70 4.81
N GLU A 86 4.91 27.57 5.74
CA GLU A 86 4.82 27.33 7.19
C GLU A 86 3.37 27.08 7.62
N THR A 87 2.44 27.95 7.22
CA THR A 87 1.01 27.77 7.51
C THR A 87 0.45 26.48 6.90
N ASN A 88 0.82 26.15 5.66
CA ASN A 88 0.37 24.91 5.02
C ASN A 88 0.91 23.66 5.75
N MET A 89 2.13 23.71 6.29
CA MET A 89 2.73 22.62 7.05
C MET A 89 2.02 22.41 8.39
N GLU A 90 1.70 23.49 9.11
CA GLU A 90 0.92 23.43 10.35
C GLU A 90 -0.46 22.81 10.11
N GLN A 91 -1.19 23.27 9.08
CA GLN A 91 -2.48 22.70 8.71
C GLN A 91 -2.38 21.21 8.34
N HIS A 92 -1.29 20.80 7.71
CA HIS A 92 -1.07 19.39 7.37
C HIS A 92 -0.83 18.55 8.62
N LEU A 93 0.00 19.03 9.56
CA LEU A 93 0.23 18.35 10.83
C LEU A 93 -1.07 18.20 11.63
N GLU A 94 -1.89 19.24 11.68
CA GLU A 94 -3.20 19.19 12.34
C GLU A 94 -4.12 18.12 11.73
N LYS A 95 -4.19 18.06 10.38
CA LYS A 95 -4.97 17.02 9.68
C LYS A 95 -4.45 15.62 9.97
N ILE A 96 -3.13 15.41 9.98
CA ILE A 96 -2.53 14.11 10.31
C ILE A 96 -2.91 13.71 11.75
N MET A 97 -2.79 14.64 12.71
CA MET A 97 -3.18 14.38 14.09
C MET A 97 -4.67 14.06 14.24
N SER A 98 -5.53 14.77 13.51
CA SER A 98 -6.98 14.51 13.49
C SER A 98 -7.29 13.12 12.92
N VAL A 99 -6.66 12.74 11.80
CA VAL A 99 -6.81 11.42 11.20
C VAL A 99 -6.32 10.32 12.14
N GLN A 100 -5.15 10.51 12.77
CA GLN A 100 -4.58 9.58 13.73
C GLN A 100 -5.53 9.37 14.93
N SER A 101 -5.97 10.46 15.57
CA SER A 101 -6.92 10.40 16.68
C SER A 101 -8.22 9.68 16.32
N ARG A 102 -8.77 9.97 15.14
CA ARG A 102 -9.99 9.32 14.66
C ARG A 102 -9.76 7.84 14.33
N SER A 103 -8.59 7.50 13.80
CA SER A 103 -8.18 6.11 13.55
C SER A 103 -8.06 5.33 14.85
N ASP A 104 -7.43 5.91 15.86
CA ASP A 104 -7.28 5.29 17.18
C ASP A 104 -8.64 5.06 17.84
N SER A 105 -9.55 6.05 17.77
CA SER A 105 -10.93 5.90 18.26
C SER A 105 -11.69 4.76 17.56
N VAL A 106 -11.59 4.65 16.23
CA VAL A 106 -12.19 3.55 15.47
C VAL A 106 -11.55 2.22 15.86
N ASN A 107 -10.23 2.18 15.99
CA ASN A 107 -9.50 0.96 16.32
C ASN A 107 -9.88 0.45 17.72
N THR A 108 -9.95 1.33 18.73
CA THR A 108 -10.45 0.99 20.07
C THR A 108 -11.88 0.45 20.01
N SER A 109 -12.79 1.14 19.31
CA SER A 109 -14.18 0.67 19.19
C SER A 109 -14.31 -0.70 18.49
N LEU A 110 -13.50 -0.96 17.46
CA LEU A 110 -13.48 -2.26 16.79
C LEU A 110 -12.84 -3.34 17.66
N PHE A 111 -11.83 -3.00 18.44
CA PHE A 111 -11.19 -3.91 19.39
C PHE A 111 -12.20 -4.41 20.43
N ASP A 112 -12.94 -3.49 21.07
CA ASP A 112 -13.97 -3.84 22.06
C ASP A 112 -15.03 -4.78 21.47
N LYS A 113 -15.48 -4.49 20.24
CA LYS A 113 -16.45 -5.34 19.52
C LYS A 113 -15.90 -6.72 19.21
N ARG A 114 -14.63 -6.82 18.78
CA ARG A 114 -13.97 -8.10 18.52
C ARG A 114 -13.85 -8.93 19.79
N GLU A 115 -13.48 -8.30 20.90
CA GLU A 115 -13.40 -8.95 22.21
C GLU A 115 -14.77 -9.51 22.65
N HIS A 116 -15.84 -8.74 22.47
CA HIS A 116 -17.20 -9.23 22.75
C HIS A 116 -17.61 -10.40 21.84
N ILE A 117 -17.28 -10.35 20.55
CA ILE A 117 -17.55 -11.45 19.61
C ILE A 117 -16.76 -12.69 20.02
N GLU A 118 -15.50 -12.54 20.40
CA GLU A 118 -14.64 -13.64 20.85
C GLU A 118 -15.20 -14.31 22.12
N LYS A 119 -15.70 -13.51 23.07
CA LYS A 119 -16.38 -14.03 24.28
C LYS A 119 -17.68 -14.80 23.95
N LEU A 120 -18.43 -14.38 22.93
CA LEU A 120 -19.68 -15.04 22.52
C LEU A 120 -19.46 -16.27 21.63
N HIS A 121 -18.34 -16.33 20.90
CA HIS A 121 -18.06 -17.39 19.93
C HIS A 121 -18.09 -18.82 20.51
N PRO A 122 -17.50 -19.11 21.69
CA PRO A 122 -17.61 -20.42 22.34
C PRO A 122 -19.06 -20.84 22.60
N THR A 123 -19.88 -19.92 23.10
CA THR A 123 -21.30 -20.17 23.40
C THR A 123 -22.09 -20.45 22.13
N CYS A 124 -21.92 -19.64 21.09
CA CYS A 124 -22.55 -19.87 19.79
C CYS A 124 -22.14 -21.20 19.16
N ASN A 125 -20.86 -21.59 19.28
CA ASN A 125 -20.37 -22.87 18.80
C ASN A 125 -20.95 -24.04 19.58
N LEU A 126 -21.06 -23.92 20.91
CA LEU A 126 -21.70 -24.93 21.74
C LEU A 126 -23.18 -25.08 21.37
N LEU A 127 -23.91 -23.97 21.26
CA LEU A 127 -25.31 -23.97 20.88
C LEU A 127 -25.53 -24.64 19.51
N ARG A 128 -24.65 -24.38 18.53
CA ARG A 128 -24.70 -25.04 17.21
C ARG A 128 -24.47 -26.55 17.31
N LYS A 129 -23.55 -26.99 18.16
CA LYS A 129 -23.31 -28.43 18.41
C LYS A 129 -24.52 -29.09 19.06
N VAL A 130 -25.12 -28.44 20.06
CA VAL A 130 -26.34 -28.93 20.73
C VAL A 130 -27.51 -29.00 19.74
N GLN A 131 -27.71 -27.96 18.93
CA GLN A 131 -28.74 -27.94 17.90
C GLN A 131 -28.56 -29.07 16.88
N PHE A 132 -27.31 -29.36 16.49
CA PHE A 132 -27.03 -30.49 15.60
C PHE A 132 -27.46 -31.83 16.18
N ILE A 133 -27.26 -32.06 17.49
CA ILE A 133 -27.70 -33.28 18.17
C ILE A 133 -29.22 -33.35 18.25
N TYR A 134 -29.90 -32.24 18.55
CA TYR A 134 -31.36 -32.19 18.61
C TYR A 134 -32.00 -32.43 17.24
N ASP A 135 -31.40 -31.90 16.17
CA ASP A 135 -31.88 -32.10 14.80
C ASP A 135 -31.53 -33.48 14.23
N LEU A 136 -30.66 -34.25 14.89
CA LEU A 136 -30.14 -35.52 14.36
C LEU A 136 -31.24 -36.52 13.97
N PRO A 137 -32.26 -36.81 14.80
CA PRO A 137 -33.31 -37.77 14.44
C PRO A 137 -34.11 -37.32 13.21
N ASN A 138 -34.38 -36.01 13.09
CA ASN A 138 -35.08 -35.44 11.95
C ASN A 138 -34.25 -35.56 10.66
N ARG A 139 -32.93 -35.32 10.76
CA ARG A 139 -31.99 -35.50 9.65
C ARG A 139 -31.91 -36.97 9.20
N LEU A 140 -31.83 -37.92 10.14
CA LEU A 140 -31.82 -39.35 9.83
C LEU A 140 -33.13 -39.80 9.17
N ASN A 141 -34.28 -39.33 9.67
CA ASN A 141 -35.57 -39.62 9.05
C ASN A 141 -35.69 -39.05 7.63
N LYS A 142 -35.07 -37.89 7.35
CA LYS A 142 -34.98 -37.35 5.99
C LYS A 142 -34.11 -38.25 5.10
N CYS A 143 -32.96 -38.71 5.59
CA CYS A 143 -32.09 -39.63 4.85
C CYS A 143 -32.77 -40.97 4.55
N ILE A 144 -33.62 -41.49 5.44
CA ILE A 144 -34.44 -42.69 5.19
C ILE A 144 -35.39 -42.45 4.01
N LYS A 145 -36.06 -41.29 3.97
CA LYS A 145 -37.01 -40.96 2.90
C LYS A 145 -36.35 -40.70 1.55
N SER A 146 -35.14 -40.15 1.56
CA SER A 146 -34.38 -39.82 0.35
C SER A 146 -33.37 -40.88 -0.07
N GLU A 147 -33.36 -42.05 0.61
CA GLU A 147 -32.43 -43.17 0.40
C GLU A 147 -30.92 -42.79 0.45
N ALA A 148 -30.60 -41.65 1.05
CA ALA A 148 -29.24 -41.13 1.19
C ALA A 148 -28.55 -41.73 2.44
N TYR A 149 -28.32 -43.04 2.39
CA TYR A 149 -27.83 -43.80 3.55
C TYR A 149 -26.37 -43.47 3.95
N ALA A 150 -25.53 -43.08 2.98
CA ALA A 150 -24.14 -42.70 3.25
C ALA A 150 -24.03 -41.47 4.15
N ASP A 151 -24.83 -40.43 3.89
CA ASP A 151 -24.85 -39.22 4.71
C ASP A 151 -25.48 -39.48 6.09
N ALA A 152 -26.45 -40.38 6.18
CA ALA A 152 -27.04 -40.78 7.45
C ALA A 152 -26.00 -41.36 8.41
N VAL A 153 -25.15 -42.28 7.91
CA VAL A 153 -24.06 -42.85 8.69
C VAL A 153 -23.06 -41.77 9.10
N ARG A 154 -22.68 -40.86 8.19
CA ARG A 154 -21.76 -39.75 8.50
C ARG A 154 -22.29 -38.82 9.60
N PHE A 155 -23.58 -38.44 9.54
CA PHE A 155 -24.20 -37.62 10.58
C PHE A 155 -24.24 -38.33 11.93
N TYR A 156 -24.58 -39.63 11.92
CA TYR A 156 -24.63 -40.43 13.14
C TYR A 156 -23.24 -40.62 13.76
N THR A 157 -22.22 -40.97 12.96
CA THR A 157 -20.84 -41.12 13.43
C THR A 157 -20.29 -39.80 13.97
N GLY A 158 -20.60 -38.66 13.35
CA GLY A 158 -20.21 -37.33 13.85
C GLY A 158 -20.87 -36.94 15.17
N ALA A 159 -22.11 -37.40 15.41
CA ALA A 159 -22.84 -37.17 16.67
C ALA A 159 -22.49 -38.17 17.78
N MET A 160 -21.96 -39.34 17.43
CA MET A 160 -21.69 -40.46 18.33
C MET A 160 -20.89 -40.08 19.60
N PRO A 161 -19.79 -39.31 19.53
CA PRO A 161 -19.02 -38.97 20.74
C PRO A 161 -19.84 -38.20 21.77
N ILE A 162 -20.76 -37.35 21.32
CA ILE A 162 -21.63 -36.55 22.19
C ILE A 162 -22.77 -37.41 22.74
N LEU A 163 -23.36 -38.28 21.91
CA LEU A 163 -24.39 -39.22 22.34
C LEU A 163 -23.87 -40.29 23.32
N MET A 164 -22.60 -40.70 23.22
CA MET A 164 -21.98 -41.60 24.19
C MET A 164 -21.73 -40.91 25.53
N ALA A 165 -21.32 -39.64 25.52
CA ALA A 165 -21.02 -38.89 26.74
C ALA A 165 -22.27 -38.35 27.45
N TYR A 166 -23.30 -37.93 26.71
CA TYR A 166 -24.47 -37.21 27.24
C TYR A 166 -25.82 -37.79 26.80
N GLY A 167 -25.81 -38.89 26.05
CA GLY A 167 -27.04 -39.48 25.51
C GLY A 167 -27.89 -40.19 26.55
N ASP A 168 -27.34 -40.63 27.67
CA ASP A 168 -28.14 -41.25 28.75
C ASP A 168 -28.64 -40.24 29.78
N SER A 169 -28.34 -38.95 29.59
CA SER A 169 -28.82 -37.86 30.44
C SER A 169 -29.64 -36.85 29.63
N SER A 170 -29.01 -35.79 29.13
CA SER A 170 -29.71 -34.64 28.51
C SER A 170 -30.27 -34.94 27.12
N PHE A 171 -29.76 -35.97 26.42
CA PHE A 171 -30.15 -36.28 25.04
C PHE A 171 -30.81 -37.66 24.88
N GLN A 172 -31.45 -38.20 25.93
CA GLN A 172 -32.03 -39.55 25.93
C GLN A 172 -33.05 -39.78 24.81
N ASP A 173 -34.01 -38.88 24.64
CA ASP A 173 -35.02 -39.00 23.59
C ASP A 173 -34.41 -38.92 22.19
N CYS A 174 -33.41 -38.06 22.01
CA CYS A 174 -32.69 -37.93 20.74
C CYS A 174 -31.86 -39.18 20.43
N LYS A 175 -31.17 -39.75 21.42
CA LYS A 175 -30.44 -41.02 21.32
C LYS A 175 -31.38 -42.15 20.90
N LEU A 176 -32.48 -42.36 21.63
CA LEU A 176 -33.43 -43.42 21.31
C LEU A 176 -34.06 -43.26 19.92
N ALA A 177 -34.46 -42.03 19.55
CA ALA A 177 -35.05 -41.76 18.24
C ALA A 177 -34.04 -41.95 17.10
N SER A 178 -32.79 -41.51 17.28
CA SER A 178 -31.72 -41.69 16.29
C SER A 178 -31.28 -43.15 16.15
N GLU A 179 -31.17 -43.90 17.25
CA GLU A 179 -30.87 -45.34 17.23
C GLU A 179 -31.97 -46.13 16.51
N LYS A 180 -33.25 -45.80 16.78
CA LYS A 180 -34.38 -46.40 16.05
C LYS A 180 -34.32 -46.10 14.55
N ALA A 181 -34.00 -44.86 14.17
CA ALA A 181 -33.82 -44.49 12.77
C ALA A 181 -32.64 -45.26 12.13
N MET A 182 -31.51 -45.39 12.83
CA MET A 182 -30.36 -46.16 12.37
C MET A 182 -30.66 -47.66 12.23
N VAL A 183 -31.44 -48.26 13.12
CA VAL A 183 -31.87 -49.66 12.98
C VAL A 183 -32.69 -49.84 11.69
N THR A 184 -33.58 -48.89 11.37
CA THR A 184 -34.32 -48.91 10.09
C THR A 184 -33.39 -48.77 8.89
N ILE A 185 -32.41 -47.84 8.94
CA ILE A 185 -31.41 -47.68 7.88
C ILE A 185 -30.60 -48.96 7.67
N VAL A 186 -30.14 -49.58 8.75
CA VAL A 186 -29.39 -50.83 8.71
C VAL A 186 -30.25 -51.94 8.10
N LYS A 187 -31.52 -52.05 8.47
CA LYS A 187 -32.44 -53.02 7.85
C LYS A 187 -32.62 -52.77 6.35
N ASN A 188 -32.84 -51.52 5.93
CA ASN A 188 -33.00 -51.16 4.52
C ASN A 188 -31.73 -51.46 3.72
N LEU A 189 -30.55 -51.17 4.27
CA LEU A 189 -29.26 -51.50 3.65
C LEU A 189 -29.05 -53.01 3.53
N HIS A 190 -29.42 -53.79 4.55
CA HIS A 190 -29.34 -55.27 4.48
C HIS A 190 -30.26 -55.85 3.41
N VAL A 191 -31.48 -55.31 3.28
CA VAL A 191 -32.42 -55.73 2.22
C VAL A 191 -31.88 -55.35 0.85
N LEU A 192 -31.34 -54.14 0.69
CA LEU A 192 -30.72 -53.69 -0.57
C LEU A 192 -29.53 -54.58 -0.95
N PHE A 193 -28.67 -54.90 0.02
CA PHE A 193 -27.54 -55.81 -0.17
C PHE A 193 -27.99 -57.22 -0.57
N LEU A 194 -29.04 -57.76 0.07
CA LEU A 194 -29.58 -59.06 -0.26
C LEU A 194 -30.20 -59.10 -1.67
N HIS A 195 -30.91 -58.03 -2.06
CA HIS A 195 -31.43 -57.87 -3.41
C HIS A 195 -30.31 -57.78 -4.46
N LEU A 196 -29.22 -57.06 -4.15
CA LEU A 196 -28.03 -57.01 -4.99
C LEU A 196 -27.37 -58.39 -5.13
N CYS A 197 -27.18 -59.13 -4.03
CA CYS A 197 -26.63 -60.50 -4.09
C CYS A 197 -27.50 -61.44 -4.94
N GLN A 198 -28.82 -61.35 -4.83
CA GLN A 198 -29.75 -62.15 -5.63
C GLN A 198 -29.75 -61.76 -7.12
N ALA A 199 -29.71 -60.45 -7.43
CA ALA A 199 -29.67 -59.95 -8.80
C ALA A 199 -28.38 -60.32 -9.55
N PHE A 200 -27.26 -60.44 -8.83
CA PHE A 200 -25.95 -60.83 -9.37
C PHE A 200 -25.67 -62.34 -9.29
N GLY A 201 -26.65 -63.16 -8.88
CA GLY A 201 -26.52 -64.63 -8.87
C GLY A 201 -25.53 -65.17 -7.82
N LEU A 202 -25.18 -64.38 -6.80
CA LEU A 202 -24.39 -64.86 -5.66
C LEU A 202 -25.33 -65.66 -4.75
N GLY A 203 -25.22 -66.99 -4.79
CA GLY A 203 -25.99 -67.91 -3.94
C GLY A 203 -25.86 -67.59 -2.43
N PRO A 204 -26.73 -68.14 -1.58
CA PRO A 204 -26.86 -67.70 -0.19
C PRO A 204 -25.56 -67.91 0.56
N ILE A 205 -24.91 -66.83 1.01
CA ILE A 205 -23.81 -66.89 1.97
C ILE A 205 -24.40 -67.27 3.33
N LYS A 206 -24.73 -68.56 3.50
CA LYS A 206 -24.78 -69.17 4.81
C LYS A 206 -23.35 -69.23 5.30
N GLN A 207 -22.97 -68.28 6.16
CA GLN A 207 -22.20 -68.46 7.39
C GLN A 207 -21.70 -67.08 7.87
N ASN A 208 -22.04 -66.79 9.11
CA ASN A 208 -21.61 -65.66 9.91
C ASN A 208 -20.07 -65.66 10.04
N LYS A 209 -19.35 -65.08 9.08
CA LYS A 209 -17.90 -64.82 9.17
C LYS A 209 -17.63 -63.36 8.76
N PRO A 210 -17.00 -62.55 9.62
CA PRO A 210 -16.84 -61.11 9.40
C PRO A 210 -15.99 -60.73 8.18
N GLY A 211 -15.27 -61.69 7.57
CA GLY A 211 -14.48 -61.46 6.34
C GLY A 211 -15.28 -61.53 5.04
N ALA A 212 -16.37 -62.31 4.98
CA ALA A 212 -17.08 -62.58 3.72
C ALA A 212 -17.86 -61.36 3.18
N ILE A 213 -18.32 -60.49 4.08
CA ILE A 213 -19.01 -59.25 3.68
C ILE A 213 -18.03 -58.24 3.10
N LEU A 214 -16.81 -58.16 3.66
CA LEU A 214 -15.76 -57.27 3.16
C LEU A 214 -15.23 -57.75 1.80
N ASP A 215 -15.07 -59.06 1.61
CA ASP A 215 -14.65 -59.64 0.32
C ASP A 215 -15.70 -59.41 -0.78
N VAL A 216 -16.99 -59.53 -0.47
CA VAL A 216 -18.07 -59.21 -1.43
C VAL A 216 -18.12 -57.72 -1.73
N PHE A 217 -17.88 -56.85 -0.75
CA PHE A 217 -17.85 -55.40 -0.95
C PHE A 217 -16.63 -54.95 -1.78
N ILE A 218 -15.45 -55.53 -1.54
CA ILE A 218 -14.24 -55.30 -2.35
C ILE A 218 -14.45 -55.82 -3.78
N TYR A 219 -15.06 -57.00 -3.95
CA TYR A 219 -15.37 -57.54 -5.27
C TYR A 219 -16.35 -56.64 -6.04
N PHE A 220 -17.34 -56.08 -5.36
CA PHE A 220 -18.31 -55.16 -5.97
C PHE A 220 -17.69 -53.80 -6.36
N VAL A 221 -16.82 -53.24 -5.52
CA VAL A 221 -16.09 -52.00 -5.83
C VAL A 221 -15.11 -52.20 -7.00
N THR A 222 -14.49 -53.39 -7.11
CA THR A 222 -13.55 -53.72 -8.19
C THR A 222 -14.26 -54.01 -9.53
N LEU A 223 -15.53 -54.44 -9.50
CA LEU A 223 -16.31 -54.74 -10.71
C LEU A 223 -17.05 -53.50 -11.29
N VAL A 224 -17.21 -52.45 -10.48
CA VAL A 224 -17.94 -51.21 -10.84
C VAL A 224 -17.00 -50.03 -11.13
N THR A 225 -15.68 -50.20 -10.97
CA THR A 225 -14.64 -49.25 -11.40
C THR A 225 -13.99 -49.74 -12.69
#